data_AF-A0A7X9GNL6-F1
#
_entry.id   AF-A0A7X9GNL6-F1
#
_cell.length_a   1.000
_cell.length_b   1.000
_cell.length_c   1.000
_cell.angle_alpha   90.00
_cell.angle_beta   90.00
_cell.angle_gamma   90.00
#
_symmetry.space_group_name_H-M   'P 1'
#
loop_
_entity.id
_entity.type
_entity.pdbx_description
1 polymer ?
#
loop_
_entity_poly.entity_id
_entity_poly.type
_entity_poly.pdbx_seq_one_letter_code
_entity_poly.pdbx_strand_id
1 'polypeptide(L)' 'MKTIEEIYKTYEKPIFHYFYGLTGDYNLAEELTQETFFQIIRTIS' A
#
# COMPACT_ATOMS: atom_id res chain seq x y z
N MET A 1 6.70 18.54 -2.95
CA MET A 1 5.75 17.45 -3.26
C MET A 1 6.38 16.18 -2.75
N LYS A 2 5.71 15.38 -1.91
CA LYS A 2 6.29 14.11 -1.49
C LYS A 2 6.48 13.23 -2.73
N THR A 3 7.63 12.59 -2.87
CA THR A 3 7.84 11.66 -3.98
C THR A 3 7.03 10.39 -3.75
N ILE A 4 6.72 9.64 -4.81
CA ILE A 4 6.12 8.30 -4.69
C ILE A 4 6.94 7.41 -3.75
N GLU A 5 8.26 7.54 -3.80
CA GLU A 5 9.17 6.77 -2.96
C GLU A 5 9.03 7.09 -1.46
N GLU A 6 8.83 8.37 -1.12
CA GLU A 6 8.55 8.80 0.26
C GLU A 6 7.19 8.31 0.75
N ILE A 7 6.17 8.33 -0.13
CA ILE A 7 4.84 7.81 0.17
C ILE A 7 4.92 6.30 0.44
N TYR A 8 5.62 5.54 -0.41
CA TYR A 8 5.82 4.10 -0.21
C TYR A 8 6.54 3.79 1.10
N LYS A 9 7.69 4.41 1.36
CA LYS A 9 8.47 4.20 2.60
C LYS A 9 7.68 4.56 3.86
N THR A 10 6.77 5.52 3.79
CA THR A 10 5.98 5.95 4.94
C THR A 10 4.80 5.02 5.22
N TYR A 11 4.11 4.56 4.17
CA TYR A 11 2.78 3.97 4.30
C TYR A 11 2.70 2.48 3.98
N GLU A 12 3.74 1.86 3.42
CA GLU A 12 3.70 0.45 3.04
C GLU A 12 3.39 -0.48 4.22
N LYS A 13 4.20 -0.44 5.29
CA LYS A 13 3.95 -1.29 6.48
C LYS A 13 2.60 -1.02 7.15
N PRO A 14 2.17 0.23 7.41
CA PRO A 14 0.85 0.50 7.98
C PRO A 14 -0.30 -0.05 7.13
N ILE A 15 -0.26 0.13 5.81
CA ILE A 15 -1.29 -0.34 4.88
C ILE A 15 -1.32 -1.87 4.85
N PHE A 16 -0.14 -2.50 4.73
CA PHE A 16 -0.02 -3.96 4.76
C PHE A 16 -0.59 -4.55 6.06
N HIS A 17 -0.18 -4.04 7.22
CA HIS A 17 -0.68 -4.54 8.50
C HIS A 17 -2.18 -4.31 8.68
N TYR A 18 -2.72 -3.21 8.14
CA TYR A 18 -4.17 -2.98 8.14
C TYR A 18 -4.89 -4.07 7.34
N PHE A 19 -4.45 -4.35 6.11
CA PHE A 19 -5.07 -5.40 5.30
C PHE A 19 -4.87 -6.79 5.92
N TYR A 20 -3.66 -7.11 6.39
CA TYR A 20 -3.38 -8.39 7.03
C TYR A 20 -4.20 -8.61 8.30
N GLY A 21 -4.41 -7.56 9.10
CA GLY A 21 -5.27 -7.62 10.28
C GLY A 21 -6.76 -7.84 9.95
N LEU A 22 -7.20 -7.40 8.77
CA LEU A 22 -8.58 -7.61 8.30
C LEU A 22 -8.79 -8.97 7.64
N THR A 23 -7.83 -9.43 6.86
CA THR A 23 -7.98 -10.64 6.03
C THR A 23 -7.46 -11.89 6.72
N GLY A 24 -6.45 -11.76 7.58
CA GLY A 24 -5.68 -12.90 8.10
C GLY A 24 -4.87 -13.66 7.03
N ASP A 25 -4.82 -13.12 5.80
CA ASP A 25 -4.18 -13.75 4.64
C ASP A 25 -3.07 -12.84 4.13
N TYR A 26 -1.84 -13.36 4.15
CA TYR A 26 -0.64 -12.65 3.73
C TYR A 26 -0.69 -12.26 2.25
N ASN A 27 -1.06 -13.20 1.37
CA ASN A 27 -1.05 -13.00 -0.08
C ASN A 27 -2.10 -11.95 -0.47
N LEU A 28 -3.29 -12.05 0.12
CA LEU A 28 -4.35 -11.08 -0.12
C LEU A 28 -3.98 -9.69 0.42
N ALA A 29 -3.34 -9.62 1.59
CA ALA A 29 -2.89 -8.35 2.15
C ALA A 29 -1.79 -7.68 1.30
N GLU A 30 -0.87 -8.47 0.74
CA GLU A 30 0.16 -8.00 -0.18
C GLU A 30 -0.47 -7.46 -1.47
N GLU A 31 -1.39 -8.20 -2.09
CA GLU A 31 -2.10 -7.78 -3.31
C GLU A 31 -2.83 -6.45 -3.11
N LEU A 32 -3.61 -6.31 -2.04
CA LEU A 32 -4.33 -5.08 -1.70
C LEU A 32 -3.39 -3.90 -1.44
N THR A 33 -2.23 -4.15 -0.84
CA THR A 33 -1.20 -3.13 -0.62
C THR A 33 -0.65 -2.63 -1.95
N GLN A 34 -0.30 -3.53 -2.86
CA GLN A 34 0.21 -3.17 -4.18
C GLN A 34 -0.83 -2.40 -5.01
N GLU A 35 -2.08 -2.87 -5.05
CA GLU A 35 -3.18 -2.19 -5.75
C GLU A 35 -3.40 -0.76 -5.21
N THR A 36 -3.28 -0.57 -3.89
CA THR A 36 -3.40 0.75 -3.26
C THR A 36 -2.31 1.71 -3.76
N PHE A 37 -1.04 1.29 -3.78
CA PHE A 37 0.04 2.13 -4.30
C PHE A 37 -0.07 2.35 -5.81
N PHE A 38 -0.55 1.36 -6.57
CA PHE A 38 -0.82 1.52 -7.99
C PHE A 38 -1.85 2.63 -8.26
N GLN A 39 -2.95 2.66 -7.50
CA GLN A 39 -3.94 3.73 -7.60
C GLN A 39 -3.39 5.10 -7.23
N ILE A 40 -2.56 5.17 -6.18
CA ILE A 40 -1.87 6.42 -5.80
C ILE A 40 -1.00 6.91 -6.96
N ILE A 41 -0.14 6.05 -7.51
CA ILE A 41 0.74 6.39 -8.65
C ILE A 41 -0.09 6.91 -9.82
N ARG A 42 -1.17 6.21 -10.19
CA ARG A 42 -2.05 6.62 -11.29
C ARG A 42 -2.80 7.93 -11.06
N THR A 43 -3.01 8.32 -9.80
CA THR A 43 -3.77 9.53 -9.45
C THR A 43 -2.88 10.76 -9.35
N ILE A 44 -1.60 10.58 -8.97
CA ILE A 44 -0.67 11.69 -8.74
C ILE A 44 0.41 11.83 -9.83
N SER A 45 0.49 10.89 -10.78
CA SER A 45 1.28 11.01 -12.01
C SER A 45 0.50 11.78 -13.07
#